data_AF-A0A812LGW6-F1
#
_entry.id   AF-A0A812LGW6-F1
#
_cell.length_a   1.000
_cell.length_b   1.000
_cell.length_c   1.000
_cell.angle_alpha   90.00
_cell.angle_beta   90.00
_cell.angle_gamma   90.00
#
_symmetry.space_group_name_H-M   'P 1'
#
loop_
_entity.id
_entity.type
_entity.pdbx_description
1 polymer ?
#
loop_
_entity_poly.entity_id
_entity_poly.type
_entity_poly.pdbx_seq_one_letter_code
_entity_poly.pdbx_strand_id
1 'polypeptide(L)'
;MSEFRGDHIPGLLRELGGRDGALTFDEAIMRTTGQGLKLKGPETRPVSSIRDAGDVSVGDLPVRFLDSISGKVEQFCDAIQHAKVDVTPDFFQSKLVKECMTCNYKGLPEPFRLRHEPQVSYTMQLIILPATPPEDQRSEAIKMCDGISMRFEWGTHTRQALIGLTYMLDNMGGMQIRNWVIQPKFEKKLTVDQTARDAGYRFIKEHGPKTNNANQFMEWTDNQIHTVGSPIENWSEAKVITALQNHMRGRQYAKTLEYWPFTFKSLVPWFFDEILVPMLGSIRQHSITWIGKTRTGKSLASKVVAFCQSKYEIDASQREDLIPLGTSSLHLGRVGVSAAKGSKKLYKFQKF
;
A
#
# COMPACT_ATOMS: atom_id res chain seq x y z
N MET A 1 -45.02 26.64 11.43
CA MET A 1 -43.57 26.69 11.73
C MET A 1 -43.25 25.37 12.39
N SER A 2 -42.67 24.44 11.64
CA SER A 2 -42.41 23.07 12.09
C SER A 2 -41.29 23.05 13.13
N GLU A 3 -41.53 22.40 14.26
CA GLU A 3 -40.55 22.17 15.32
C GLU A 3 -39.24 21.57 14.77
N PHE A 4 -38.14 22.14 15.23
CA PHE A 4 -36.78 21.86 14.79
C PHE A 4 -36.33 20.50 15.36
N ARG A 5 -35.89 19.57 14.49
CA ARG A 5 -35.78 18.12 14.79
C ARG A 5 -34.50 17.69 15.53
N GLY A 6 -33.81 18.60 16.20
CA GLY A 6 -32.43 18.41 16.62
C GLY A 6 -32.02 18.94 17.99
N ASP A 7 -32.87 19.76 18.62
CA ASP A 7 -32.52 20.54 19.81
C ASP A 7 -32.20 19.65 21.03
N HIS A 8 -32.60 18.38 20.98
CA HIS A 8 -32.46 17.42 22.07
C HIS A 8 -31.15 16.62 22.02
N ILE A 9 -30.36 16.71 20.93
CA ILE A 9 -29.03 16.07 20.86
C ILE A 9 -27.97 17.09 21.31
N PRO A 10 -27.40 16.98 22.52
CA PRO A 10 -26.40 17.93 22.98
C PRO A 10 -25.21 17.99 22.01
N GLY A 11 -24.83 19.20 21.61
CA GLY A 11 -23.66 19.45 20.74
C GLY A 11 -23.89 19.33 19.23
N LEU A 12 -25.05 18.82 18.76
CA LEU A 12 -25.30 18.63 17.33
C LEU A 12 -25.60 19.95 16.57
N LEU A 13 -26.06 20.99 17.28
CA LEU A 13 -26.30 22.33 16.74
C LEU A 13 -25.08 23.25 16.95
N ARG A 14 -23.93 22.90 16.37
CA ARG A 14 -22.75 23.81 16.38
C ARG A 14 -23.03 25.15 15.69
N GLU A 15 -23.96 25.18 14.74
CA GLU A 15 -24.37 26.40 14.01
C GLU A 15 -25.08 27.45 14.90
N LEU A 16 -25.44 27.13 16.15
CA LEU A 16 -26.05 28.04 17.11
C LEU A 16 -25.10 28.52 18.23
N GLY A 17 -23.78 28.35 18.08
CA GLY A 17 -22.80 28.82 19.07
C GLY A 17 -22.59 27.89 20.26
N GLY A 18 -22.81 26.59 20.09
CA GLY A 18 -22.50 25.56 21.08
C GLY A 18 -21.00 25.47 21.36
N ARG A 19 -20.64 25.10 22.61
CA ARG A 19 -19.25 24.84 23.01
C ARG A 19 -18.68 23.67 22.21
N ASP A 20 -17.39 23.73 21.88
CA ASP A 20 -16.66 22.57 21.37
C ASP A 20 -16.80 21.41 22.37
N GLY A 21 -17.15 20.22 21.88
CA GLY A 21 -17.20 19.03 22.72
C GLY A 21 -15.81 18.42 22.95
N ALA A 22 -15.74 17.24 23.56
CA ALA A 22 -14.50 16.71 24.12
C ALA A 22 -13.39 16.42 23.09
N LEU A 23 -13.78 16.18 21.84
CA LEU A 23 -12.86 15.96 20.72
C LEU A 23 -13.53 16.44 19.43
N THR A 24 -12.94 17.44 18.77
CA THR A 24 -13.41 17.89 17.47
C THR A 24 -12.94 16.96 16.35
N PHE A 25 -13.64 17.00 15.21
CA PHE A 25 -13.28 16.19 14.05
C PHE A 25 -11.87 16.51 13.51
N ASP A 26 -11.51 17.79 13.46
CA ASP A 26 -10.19 18.22 13.00
C ASP A 26 -9.08 17.77 13.96
N GLU A 27 -9.30 17.82 15.27
CA GLU A 27 -8.37 17.26 16.26
C GLU A 27 -8.21 15.76 16.11
N ALA A 28 -9.28 15.02 15.83
CA ALA A 28 -9.22 13.59 15.57
C ALA A 28 -8.36 13.28 14.32
N ILE A 29 -8.50 14.07 13.25
CA ILE A 29 -7.67 13.95 12.05
C ILE A 29 -6.20 14.27 12.37
N MET A 30 -5.93 15.33 13.12
CA MET A 30 -4.57 15.69 13.52
C MET A 30 -3.91 14.61 14.38
N ARG A 31 -4.62 14.09 15.40
CA ARG A 31 -4.11 13.04 16.30
C ARG A 31 -3.81 11.75 15.53
N THR A 32 -4.71 11.32 14.67
CA THR A 32 -4.52 10.10 13.87
C THR A 32 -3.37 10.25 12.86
N THR A 33 -3.20 11.43 12.27
CA THR A 33 -2.08 11.73 11.36
C THR A 33 -0.76 11.79 12.13
N GLY A 34 -0.71 12.50 13.25
CA GLY A 34 0.48 12.68 14.08
C GLY A 34 0.96 11.39 14.77
N GLN A 35 0.03 10.52 15.17
CA GLN A 35 0.34 9.22 15.74
C GLN A 35 0.65 8.15 14.68
N GLY A 36 0.61 8.52 13.39
CA GLY A 36 0.87 7.60 12.29
C GLY A 36 -0.09 6.42 12.32
N LEU A 37 -1.39 6.67 12.51
CA LEU A 37 -2.42 5.65 12.50
C LEU A 37 -2.93 5.41 11.07
N LYS A 38 -3.41 4.20 10.81
CA LYS A 38 -4.04 3.81 9.54
C LYS A 38 -5.37 3.10 9.81
N LEU A 39 -6.31 3.28 8.89
CA LEU A 39 -7.53 2.50 8.85
C LEU A 39 -7.23 1.10 8.32
N LYS A 40 -7.75 0.08 9.00
CA LYS A 40 -7.77 -1.31 8.54
C LYS A 40 -9.23 -1.76 8.44
N GLY A 41 -9.58 -2.38 7.31
CA GLY A 41 -10.90 -2.94 7.09
C GLY A 41 -11.34 -2.91 5.61
N PRO A 42 -12.58 -3.35 5.32
CA PRO A 42 -13.48 -3.99 6.27
C PRO A 42 -12.87 -5.32 6.74
N GLU A 43 -12.95 -5.61 8.03
CA GLU A 43 -12.47 -6.89 8.57
C GLU A 43 -13.33 -8.03 8.01
N THR A 44 -12.72 -9.21 7.80
CA THR A 44 -13.46 -10.41 7.39
C THR A 44 -14.42 -10.90 8.47
N ARG A 45 -14.17 -10.50 9.72
CA ARG A 45 -15.08 -10.67 10.86
C ARG A 45 -15.12 -9.36 11.65
N PRO A 46 -16.30 -8.81 11.96
CA PRO A 46 -16.40 -7.61 12.78
C PRO A 46 -15.74 -7.82 14.14
N VAL A 47 -15.08 -6.78 14.64
CA VAL A 47 -14.50 -6.75 15.97
C VAL A 47 -15.58 -6.26 16.94
N SER A 48 -15.82 -7.01 18.01
CA SER A 48 -16.71 -6.59 19.09
C SER A 48 -15.90 -6.12 20.30
N SER A 49 -16.40 -5.11 21.01
CA SER A 49 -15.79 -4.65 22.27
C SER A 49 -16.85 -4.11 23.22
N ILE A 50 -16.63 -4.31 24.52
CA ILE A 50 -17.41 -3.71 25.60
C ILE A 50 -16.46 -2.79 26.36
N ARG A 51 -16.71 -1.47 26.31
CA ARG A 51 -15.87 -0.44 26.92
C ARG A 51 -16.73 0.41 27.85
N ASP A 52 -16.10 1.06 28.81
CA ASP A 52 -16.73 2.14 29.58
C ASP A 52 -17.16 3.26 28.63
N ALA A 53 -18.14 4.08 29.05
CA ALA A 53 -18.55 5.25 28.27
C ALA A 53 -17.34 6.19 28.10
N GLY A 54 -17.10 6.64 26.87
CA GLY A 54 -16.03 7.57 26.58
C GLY A 54 -16.54 9.02 26.50
N ASP A 55 -15.61 9.94 26.27
CA ASP A 55 -15.90 11.38 26.32
C ASP A 55 -16.52 11.92 25.02
N VAL A 56 -16.53 11.13 23.95
CA VAL A 56 -17.10 11.52 22.65
C VAL A 56 -18.58 11.15 22.59
N SER A 57 -19.41 12.12 22.22
CA SER A 57 -20.85 11.97 22.04
C SER A 57 -21.25 11.96 20.56
N VAL A 58 -22.53 11.68 20.27
CA VAL A 58 -23.06 11.76 18.89
C VAL A 58 -22.93 13.18 18.32
N GLY A 59 -23.06 14.22 19.16
CA GLY A 59 -22.93 15.62 18.76
C GLY A 59 -21.50 16.04 18.37
N ASP A 60 -20.50 15.25 18.75
CA ASP A 60 -19.11 15.49 18.36
C ASP A 60 -18.79 14.99 16.96
N LEU A 61 -19.56 14.02 16.47
CA LEU A 61 -19.35 13.42 15.16
C LEU A 61 -19.58 14.46 14.06
N PRO A 62 -18.89 14.36 12.91
CA PRO A 62 -19.09 15.24 11.76
C PRO A 62 -20.38 14.88 11.02
N VAL A 63 -21.52 14.97 11.70
CA VAL A 63 -22.83 14.57 11.20
C VAL A 63 -23.73 15.78 10.97
N ARG A 64 -24.57 15.71 9.95
CA ARG A 64 -25.64 16.68 9.66
C ARG A 64 -26.96 15.97 9.44
N PHE A 65 -28.07 16.66 9.64
CA PHE A 65 -29.38 16.14 9.27
C PHE A 65 -29.46 15.81 7.78
N LEU A 66 -30.21 14.76 7.47
CA LEU A 66 -30.47 14.31 6.11
C LEU A 66 -31.78 14.96 5.61
N ASP A 67 -31.71 16.22 5.15
CA ASP A 67 -32.93 17.03 4.93
C ASP A 67 -33.55 16.91 3.52
N SER A 68 -32.76 16.55 2.50
CA SER A 68 -33.21 16.05 1.19
C SER A 68 -32.00 15.67 0.33
N ILE A 69 -32.16 14.69 -0.57
CA ILE A 69 -31.03 14.07 -1.27
C ILE A 69 -30.71 14.86 -2.55
N SER A 70 -29.60 15.60 -2.56
CA SER A 70 -28.86 15.97 -3.78
C SER A 70 -27.46 15.33 -3.74
N GLY A 71 -27.36 14.06 -4.12
CA GLY A 71 -26.07 13.36 -4.23
C GLY A 71 -26.11 11.87 -3.90
N LYS A 72 -25.02 11.17 -4.23
CA LYS A 72 -24.80 9.77 -3.89
C LYS A 72 -24.46 9.64 -2.40
N VAL A 73 -25.29 8.93 -1.63
CA VAL A 73 -25.02 8.63 -0.21
C VAL A 73 -24.16 7.37 -0.13
N GLU A 74 -22.91 7.51 0.29
CA GLU A 74 -22.00 6.37 0.48
C GLU A 74 -21.98 5.87 1.93
N GLN A 75 -22.27 6.76 2.90
CA GLN A 75 -22.35 6.46 4.33
C GLN A 75 -23.44 7.33 4.97
N PHE A 76 -24.18 6.76 5.91
CA PHE A 76 -25.16 7.47 6.74
C PHE A 76 -25.11 6.95 8.17
N CYS A 77 -25.68 7.70 9.10
CA CYS A 77 -25.77 7.37 10.51
C CYS A 77 -27.24 7.38 10.94
N ASP A 78 -27.63 6.35 11.68
CA ASP A 78 -28.95 6.25 12.31
C ASP A 78 -28.78 6.37 13.83
N ALA A 79 -29.07 7.55 14.38
CA ALA A 79 -28.98 7.80 15.81
C ALA A 79 -30.30 7.44 16.49
N ILE A 80 -30.39 6.19 16.95
CA ILE A 80 -31.53 5.72 17.74
C ILE A 80 -31.31 6.11 19.19
N GLN A 81 -32.14 7.04 19.68
CA GLN A 81 -32.07 7.50 21.06
C GLN A 81 -33.14 6.81 21.91
N HIS A 82 -32.79 6.53 23.16
CA HIS A 82 -33.72 6.08 24.22
C HIS A 82 -34.55 4.84 23.89
N ALA A 83 -34.05 3.98 23.00
CA ALA A 83 -34.66 2.68 22.78
C ALA A 83 -34.61 1.88 24.07
N LYS A 84 -35.78 1.41 24.52
CA LYS A 84 -35.90 0.48 25.65
C LYS A 84 -35.48 -0.91 25.20
N VAL A 85 -34.17 -1.14 25.18
CA VAL A 85 -33.56 -2.43 24.84
C VAL A 85 -32.72 -2.91 26.02
N ASP A 86 -32.98 -4.14 26.46
CA ASP A 86 -32.11 -4.82 27.42
C ASP A 86 -31.00 -5.53 26.67
N VAL A 87 -29.84 -4.89 26.59
CA VAL A 87 -28.65 -5.41 25.90
C VAL A 87 -27.70 -5.98 26.95
N THR A 88 -28.01 -7.18 27.43
CA THR A 88 -27.08 -7.94 28.27
C THR A 88 -25.84 -8.34 27.44
N PRO A 89 -24.68 -8.60 28.07
CA PRO A 89 -23.50 -9.08 27.35
C PRO A 89 -23.75 -10.36 26.54
N ASP A 90 -24.61 -11.26 27.04
CA ASP A 90 -25.00 -12.47 26.33
C ASP A 90 -25.88 -12.17 25.11
N PHE A 91 -26.87 -11.27 25.25
CA PHE A 91 -27.66 -10.82 24.10
C PHE A 91 -26.78 -10.17 23.03
N PHE A 92 -25.85 -9.31 23.45
CA PHE A 92 -24.91 -8.65 22.55
C PHE A 92 -24.09 -9.67 21.73
N GLN A 93 -23.51 -10.68 22.39
CA GLN A 93 -22.71 -11.69 21.69
C GLN A 93 -23.56 -12.65 20.85
N SER A 94 -24.62 -13.21 21.43
CA SER A 94 -25.39 -14.30 20.82
C SER A 94 -26.35 -13.83 19.71
N LYS A 95 -26.80 -12.57 19.75
CA LYS A 95 -27.78 -12.02 18.80
C LYS A 95 -27.20 -10.94 17.89
N LEU A 96 -26.38 -10.03 18.41
CA LEU A 96 -25.88 -8.91 17.60
C LEU A 96 -24.57 -9.26 16.91
N VAL A 97 -23.56 -9.70 17.67
CA VAL A 97 -22.24 -10.07 17.12
C VAL A 97 -22.35 -11.24 16.16
N LYS A 98 -23.09 -12.29 16.52
CA LYS A 98 -23.30 -13.47 15.67
C LYS A 98 -23.82 -13.12 14.27
N GLU A 99 -24.89 -12.32 14.18
CA GLU A 99 -25.49 -11.95 12.90
C GLU A 99 -24.61 -10.97 12.11
N CYS A 100 -23.88 -10.09 12.80
CA CYS A 100 -22.89 -9.22 12.15
C CYS A 100 -21.72 -10.04 11.58
N MET A 101 -21.27 -11.10 12.26
CA MET A 101 -20.17 -11.97 11.79
C MET A 101 -20.51 -12.72 10.50
N THR A 102 -21.80 -12.99 10.26
CA THR A 102 -22.28 -13.66 9.04
C THR A 102 -22.79 -12.65 8.00
N CYS A 103 -22.63 -11.35 8.24
CA CYS A 103 -23.21 -10.27 7.43
C CYS A 103 -24.73 -10.39 7.23
N ASN A 104 -25.44 -11.08 8.12
CA ASN A 104 -26.89 -11.27 8.07
C ASN A 104 -27.61 -10.12 8.79
N TYR A 105 -27.43 -8.88 8.30
CA TYR A 105 -27.98 -7.69 8.97
C TYR A 105 -29.52 -7.69 9.02
N LYS A 106 -30.19 -8.33 8.07
CA LYS A 106 -31.64 -8.55 8.10
C LYS A 106 -32.11 -9.40 9.29
N GLY A 107 -31.24 -10.28 9.79
CA GLY A 107 -31.48 -11.13 10.95
C GLY A 107 -31.35 -10.42 12.30
N LEU A 108 -30.85 -9.18 12.33
CA LEU A 108 -30.74 -8.40 13.56
C LEU A 108 -32.14 -8.06 14.11
N PRO A 109 -32.33 -8.10 15.44
CA PRO A 109 -33.58 -7.68 16.06
C PRO A 109 -33.76 -6.16 15.96
N GLU A 110 -35.01 -5.68 16.03
CA GLU A 110 -35.26 -4.25 16.19
C GLU A 110 -34.70 -3.75 17.52
N PRO A 111 -34.17 -2.52 17.58
CA PRO A 111 -34.05 -1.53 16.50
C PRO A 111 -32.67 -1.58 15.78
N PHE A 112 -31.93 -2.71 15.87
CA PHE A 112 -30.56 -2.82 15.36
C PHE A 112 -30.47 -3.16 13.87
N ARG A 113 -31.61 -3.41 13.22
CA ARG A 113 -31.71 -3.66 11.77
C ARG A 113 -32.17 -2.41 11.02
N LEU A 114 -31.85 -2.34 9.74
CA LEU A 114 -32.48 -1.34 8.86
C LEU A 114 -33.95 -1.70 8.64
N ARG A 115 -34.82 -0.69 8.63
CA ARG A 115 -36.25 -0.87 8.31
C ARG A 115 -36.47 -1.37 6.88
N HIS A 116 -35.60 -0.94 5.96
CA HIS A 116 -35.60 -1.36 4.56
C HIS A 116 -34.19 -1.73 4.13
N GLU A 117 -34.04 -2.91 3.52
CA GLU A 117 -32.76 -3.42 3.03
C GLU A 117 -32.30 -2.68 1.76
N PRO A 118 -31.06 -2.16 1.73
CA PRO A 118 -30.44 -1.66 0.51
C PRO A 118 -30.27 -2.76 -0.54
N GLN A 119 -30.44 -2.42 -1.82
CA GLN A 119 -30.20 -3.33 -2.95
C GLN A 119 -28.70 -3.54 -3.26
N VAL A 120 -27.82 -2.91 -2.50
CA VAL A 120 -26.37 -2.96 -2.67
C VAL A 120 -25.73 -3.55 -1.42
N SER A 121 -24.61 -4.25 -1.57
CA SER A 121 -23.85 -4.76 -0.43
C SER A 121 -23.34 -3.62 0.45
N TYR A 122 -23.43 -3.78 1.77
CA TYR A 122 -23.05 -2.76 2.74
C TYR A 122 -22.40 -3.39 3.98
N THR A 123 -21.72 -2.57 4.79
CA THR A 123 -21.19 -2.95 6.09
C THR A 123 -21.82 -2.08 7.16
N MET A 124 -22.24 -2.67 8.28
CA MET A 124 -22.83 -1.95 9.41
C MET A 124 -21.81 -1.80 10.55
N GLN A 125 -21.83 -0.65 11.24
CA GLN A 125 -21.14 -0.49 12.52
C GLN A 125 -22.20 -0.12 13.56
N LEU A 126 -22.19 -0.80 14.70
CA LEU A 126 -23.15 -0.58 15.78
C LEU A 126 -22.40 -0.08 17.01
N ILE A 127 -22.91 0.99 17.63
CA ILE A 127 -22.41 1.54 18.88
C ILE A 127 -23.62 1.74 19.79
N ILE A 128 -23.60 1.08 20.95
CA ILE A 128 -24.68 1.08 21.92
C ILE A 128 -24.16 1.76 23.18
N LEU A 129 -24.78 2.89 23.51
CA LEU A 129 -24.46 3.68 24.70
C LEU A 129 -25.65 3.65 25.67
N PRO A 130 -25.40 3.56 26.99
CA PRO A 130 -26.45 3.77 27.98
C PRO A 130 -26.90 5.24 27.92
N ALA A 131 -28.22 5.48 27.96
CA ALA A 131 -28.78 6.83 27.90
C ALA A 131 -30.01 6.96 28.81
N THR A 132 -30.19 8.16 29.39
CA THR A 132 -31.38 8.55 30.17
C THR A 132 -32.37 9.31 29.26
N PRO A 133 -33.69 9.01 29.28
CA PRO A 133 -34.67 9.50 28.29
C PRO A 133 -35.15 10.96 28.48
N PRO A 134 -35.21 11.77 27.40
CA PRO A 134 -36.08 12.93 27.19
C PRO A 134 -37.20 12.67 26.15
N GLU A 135 -38.17 13.59 26.04
CA GLU A 135 -39.44 13.45 25.28
C GLU A 135 -39.31 13.54 23.74
N ASP A 136 -40.14 12.75 23.04
CA ASP A 136 -40.05 12.30 21.63
C ASP A 136 -40.51 13.28 20.53
N GLN A 137 -39.84 13.29 19.35
CA GLN A 137 -40.42 13.58 18.01
C GLN A 137 -39.64 12.95 16.82
N ARG A 138 -40.32 12.55 15.70
CA ARG A 138 -39.72 11.98 14.44
C ARG A 138 -40.41 12.45 13.13
N SER A 139 -39.64 12.63 12.03
CA SER A 139 -40.04 12.74 10.59
C SER A 139 -38.82 12.87 9.63
N GLU A 140 -38.76 12.62 8.30
CA GLU A 140 -39.45 11.73 7.35
C GLU A 140 -38.50 11.29 6.18
N ALA A 141 -37.18 11.58 6.23
CA ALA A 141 -36.12 10.84 5.48
C ALA A 141 -35.79 9.46 6.11
N ILE A 142 -36.70 9.08 7.02
CA ILE A 142 -36.69 8.18 8.16
C ILE A 142 -37.00 6.74 7.80
N LYS A 143 -37.49 6.47 6.59
CA LYS A 143 -38.08 5.16 6.29
C LYS A 143 -37.10 4.00 6.41
N MET A 144 -35.78 4.26 6.33
CA MET A 144 -34.73 3.25 6.54
C MET A 144 -34.19 3.21 7.98
N CYS A 145 -34.33 4.29 8.74
CA CYS A 145 -33.73 4.51 10.06
C CYS A 145 -34.76 4.32 11.17
N ASP A 146 -34.37 3.69 12.28
CA ASP A 146 -35.21 3.67 13.46
C ASP A 146 -35.20 5.00 14.21
N GLY A 147 -34.08 5.73 14.22
CA GLY A 147 -33.86 6.95 14.98
C GLY A 147 -33.81 8.24 14.15
N ILE A 148 -32.93 9.17 14.56
CA ILE A 148 -32.66 10.43 13.88
C ILE A 148 -31.66 10.17 12.76
N SER A 149 -32.11 10.32 11.52
CA SER A 149 -31.29 10.10 10.33
C SER A 149 -30.29 11.25 10.12
N MET A 150 -29.01 10.91 10.07
CA MET A 150 -27.92 11.86 9.85
C MET A 150 -26.99 11.38 8.73
N ARG A 151 -26.28 12.31 8.08
CA ARG A 151 -25.21 12.04 7.12
C ARG A 151 -23.88 12.54 7.65
N PHE A 152 -22.80 11.85 7.33
CA PHE A 152 -21.46 12.34 7.62
C PHE A 152 -21.06 13.41 6.58
N GLU A 153 -20.48 14.50 7.06
CA GLU A 153 -19.91 15.56 6.21
C GLU A 153 -18.38 15.53 6.29
N TRP A 154 -17.75 15.15 5.19
CA TRP A 154 -16.33 14.79 5.15
C TRP A 154 -15.40 15.91 4.68
N GLY A 155 -15.95 17.04 4.23
CA GLY A 155 -15.19 18.03 3.48
C GLY A 155 -14.52 17.42 2.23
N THR A 156 -13.27 17.80 1.96
CA THR A 156 -12.50 17.39 0.77
C THR A 156 -11.58 16.18 0.97
N HIS A 157 -11.38 15.70 2.21
CA HIS A 157 -10.34 14.72 2.54
C HIS A 157 -10.89 13.39 3.07
N THR A 158 -11.76 12.73 2.30
CA THR A 158 -12.55 11.54 2.68
C THR A 158 -11.75 10.42 3.37
N ARG A 159 -10.51 10.15 2.94
CA ARG A 159 -9.69 9.07 3.53
C ARG A 159 -9.17 9.40 4.93
N GLN A 160 -8.71 10.62 5.15
CA GLN A 160 -8.28 11.08 6.48
C GLN A 160 -9.48 11.25 7.39
N ALA A 161 -10.57 11.77 6.81
CA ALA A 161 -11.86 11.93 7.46
C ALA A 161 -12.40 10.59 8.02
N LEU A 162 -12.27 9.49 7.28
CA LEU A 162 -12.68 8.16 7.73
C LEU A 162 -11.82 7.61 8.88
N ILE A 163 -10.52 7.89 8.89
CA ILE A 163 -9.62 7.53 10.01
C ILE A 163 -10.01 8.35 11.26
N GLY A 164 -10.21 9.67 11.10
CA GLY A 164 -10.66 10.55 12.17
C GLY A 164 -11.99 10.11 12.77
N LEU A 165 -12.99 9.79 11.93
CA LEU A 165 -14.27 9.28 12.41
C LEU A 165 -14.09 7.98 13.20
N THR A 166 -13.35 7.02 12.64
CA THR A 166 -13.10 5.75 13.32
C THR A 166 -12.47 6.00 14.70
N TYR A 167 -11.60 7.01 14.82
CA TYR A 167 -10.95 7.38 16.07
C TYR A 167 -11.95 7.98 17.06
N MET A 168 -12.82 8.87 16.61
CA MET A 168 -13.89 9.41 17.45
C MET A 168 -14.82 8.31 17.97
N LEU A 169 -15.24 7.40 17.10
CA LEU A 169 -16.10 6.27 17.46
C LEU A 169 -15.42 5.32 18.48
N ASP A 170 -14.09 5.13 18.40
CA ASP A 170 -13.33 4.38 19.41
C ASP A 170 -13.39 5.05 20.79
N ASN A 171 -13.43 6.39 20.82
CA ASN A 171 -13.51 7.21 22.03
C ASN A 171 -14.94 7.47 22.52
N MET A 172 -15.98 6.94 21.85
CA MET A 172 -17.36 6.98 22.37
C MET A 172 -17.60 5.93 23.47
N GLY A 173 -16.83 4.85 23.47
CA GLY A 173 -17.00 3.76 24.45
C GLY A 173 -18.25 2.90 24.23
N GLY A 174 -18.73 2.23 25.28
CA GLY A 174 -19.92 1.38 25.25
C GLY A 174 -19.73 0.02 24.56
N MET A 175 -20.84 -0.62 24.17
CA MET A 175 -20.80 -1.87 23.41
C MET A 175 -20.74 -1.56 21.91
N GLN A 176 -19.69 -2.04 21.24
CA GLN A 176 -19.40 -1.70 19.85
C GLN A 176 -19.19 -2.93 18.98
N ILE A 177 -19.71 -2.89 17.75
CA ILE A 177 -19.43 -3.84 16.67
C ILE A 177 -18.86 -3.06 15.49
N ARG A 178 -17.63 -3.39 15.10
CA ARG A 178 -16.78 -2.56 14.23
C ARG A 178 -16.24 -3.37 13.07
N ASN A 179 -16.55 -2.93 11.86
CA ASN A 179 -15.95 -3.48 10.63
C ASN A 179 -14.64 -2.79 10.25
N TRP A 180 -14.39 -1.60 10.79
CA TRP A 180 -13.20 -0.81 10.52
C TRP A 180 -12.51 -0.49 11.85
N VAL A 181 -11.20 -0.71 11.90
CA VAL A 181 -10.39 -0.51 13.10
C VAL A 181 -9.16 0.33 12.78
N ILE A 182 -8.68 1.05 13.79
CA ILE A 182 -7.45 1.82 13.68
C ILE A 182 -6.28 0.96 14.12
N GLN A 183 -5.20 0.98 13.35
CA GLN A 183 -3.94 0.36 13.73
C GLN A 183 -2.76 1.30 13.53
N PRO A 184 -1.66 1.14 14.28
CA PRO A 184 -0.40 1.82 13.98
C PRO A 184 0.04 1.53 12.54
N LYS A 185 0.42 2.57 11.79
CA LYS A 185 1.00 2.45 10.45
C LYS A 185 2.37 1.75 10.49
N PHE A 186 3.05 1.86 11.62
CA PHE A 186 4.31 1.19 11.92
C PHE A 186 4.16 0.43 13.24
N GLU A 187 4.09 -0.89 13.19
CA GLU A 187 4.53 -1.68 14.34
C GLU A 187 6.02 -1.39 14.52
N LYS A 188 6.43 -0.93 15.72
CA LYS A 188 7.85 -0.91 16.07
C LYS A 188 8.33 -2.35 16.06
N LYS A 189 8.79 -2.85 14.92
CA LYS A 189 9.61 -4.05 14.87
C LYS A 189 10.78 -3.80 15.82
N LEU A 190 11.00 -4.72 16.77
CA LEU A 190 12.12 -4.68 17.69
C LEU A 190 13.34 -4.21 16.91
N THR A 191 13.96 -3.13 17.37
CA THR A 191 15.15 -2.56 16.77
C THR A 191 16.23 -3.64 16.87
N VAL A 192 16.35 -4.49 15.84
CA VAL A 192 17.43 -5.48 15.73
C VAL A 192 18.71 -4.70 15.98
N ASP A 193 19.50 -5.12 16.97
CA ASP A 193 20.78 -4.51 17.32
C ASP A 193 21.59 -4.20 16.06
N GLN A 194 22.24 -3.04 16.01
CA GLN A 194 22.96 -2.60 14.81
C GLN A 194 24.02 -3.63 14.39
N THR A 195 24.65 -4.27 15.38
CA THR A 195 25.60 -5.38 15.19
C THR A 195 24.95 -6.57 14.48
N ALA A 196 23.75 -6.96 14.89
CA ALA A 196 22.99 -8.05 14.28
C ALA A 196 22.50 -7.70 12.86
N ARG A 197 22.16 -6.43 12.60
CA ARG A 197 21.85 -5.96 11.23
C ARG A 197 23.05 -6.06 10.30
N ASP A 198 24.21 -5.60 10.78
CA ASP A 198 25.44 -5.63 9.99
C ASP A 198 25.89 -7.07 9.74
N ALA A 199 25.72 -7.96 10.73
CA ALA A 199 25.92 -9.40 10.56
C ALA A 199 24.98 -10.00 9.50
N GLY A 200 23.69 -9.64 9.51
CA GLY A 200 22.73 -10.10 8.50
C GLY A 200 23.06 -9.62 7.08
N TYR A 201 23.44 -8.36 6.91
CA TYR A 201 23.88 -7.86 5.59
C TYR A 201 25.20 -8.48 5.13
N ARG A 202 26.14 -8.73 6.05
CA ARG A 202 27.38 -9.45 5.75
C ARG A 202 27.09 -10.88 5.33
N PHE A 203 26.17 -11.56 6.02
CA PHE A 203 25.72 -12.90 5.70
C PHE A 203 25.12 -12.98 4.29
N ILE A 204 24.20 -12.07 3.92
CA ILE A 204 23.64 -11.98 2.56
C ILE A 204 24.76 -11.77 1.52
N LYS A 205 25.76 -10.94 1.82
CA LYS A 205 26.86 -10.66 0.90
C LYS A 205 27.78 -11.88 0.70
N GLU A 206 27.99 -12.68 1.72
CA GLU A 206 28.91 -13.82 1.71
C GLU A 206 28.25 -15.10 1.20
N HIS A 207 27.01 -15.36 1.63
CA HIS A 207 26.31 -16.63 1.43
C HIS A 207 25.10 -16.53 0.50
N GLY A 208 24.65 -15.31 0.18
CA GLY A 208 23.52 -15.08 -0.71
C GLY A 208 23.80 -15.52 -2.15
N PRO A 209 22.78 -16.02 -2.88
CA PRO A 209 22.92 -16.33 -4.29
C PRO A 209 23.31 -15.08 -5.08
N LYS A 210 24.24 -15.24 -6.02
CA LYS A 210 24.80 -14.11 -6.78
C LYS A 210 23.99 -13.75 -8.02
N THR A 211 23.12 -14.66 -8.46
CA THR A 211 22.28 -14.56 -9.65
C THR A 211 20.90 -15.11 -9.33
N ASN A 212 19.85 -14.53 -9.91
CA ASN A 212 18.49 -15.03 -9.74
C ASN A 212 18.06 -15.93 -10.91
N ASN A 213 18.85 -16.96 -11.21
CA ASN A 213 18.48 -17.95 -12.21
C ASN A 213 17.53 -18.96 -11.57
N ALA A 214 16.45 -19.34 -12.26
CA ALA A 214 15.48 -20.32 -11.76
C ALA A 214 14.93 -20.02 -10.35
N ASN A 215 14.68 -18.74 -10.02
CA ASN A 215 14.12 -18.29 -8.74
C ASN A 215 14.98 -18.57 -7.48
N GLN A 216 16.29 -18.75 -7.63
CA GLN A 216 17.23 -18.97 -6.53
C GLN A 216 17.13 -17.93 -5.41
N PHE A 217 16.75 -16.68 -5.69
CA PHE A 217 16.60 -15.66 -4.65
C PHE A 217 15.41 -15.94 -3.75
N MET A 218 14.29 -16.41 -4.31
CA MET A 218 13.09 -16.74 -3.55
C MET A 218 13.36 -17.95 -2.67
N GLU A 219 13.87 -19.04 -3.25
CA GLU A 219 14.15 -20.29 -2.54
C GLU A 219 15.16 -20.11 -1.41
N TRP A 220 16.25 -19.38 -1.67
CA TRP A 220 17.25 -19.11 -0.64
C TRP A 220 16.70 -18.18 0.45
N THR A 221 15.92 -17.16 0.07
CA THR A 221 15.32 -16.24 1.06
C THR A 221 14.38 -17.00 1.97
N ASP A 222 13.47 -17.80 1.42
CA ASP A 222 12.51 -18.59 2.19
C ASP A 222 13.20 -19.55 3.17
N ASN A 223 14.24 -20.25 2.71
CA ASN A 223 15.02 -21.13 3.58
C ASN A 223 15.73 -20.37 4.72
N GLN A 224 16.40 -19.26 4.42
CA GLN A 224 17.26 -18.59 5.39
C GLN A 224 16.53 -17.70 6.40
N ILE A 225 15.33 -17.22 6.09
CA ILE A 225 14.51 -16.44 7.04
C ILE A 225 13.80 -17.34 8.07
N HIS A 226 13.57 -18.62 7.74
CA HIS A 226 12.92 -19.61 8.61
C HIS A 226 13.91 -20.56 9.32
N THR A 227 15.21 -20.49 8.99
CA THR A 227 16.23 -21.28 9.66
C THR A 227 16.60 -20.66 11.01
N VAL A 228 16.38 -21.41 12.09
CA VAL A 228 16.71 -21.00 13.46
C VAL A 228 18.21 -20.77 13.61
N GLY A 229 18.62 -19.61 14.12
CA GLY A 229 20.02 -19.21 14.28
C GLY A 229 20.65 -18.57 13.04
N SER A 230 19.89 -18.41 11.95
CA SER A 230 20.33 -17.64 10.79
C SER A 230 20.52 -16.16 11.15
N PRO A 231 21.59 -15.48 10.69
CA PRO A 231 21.76 -14.04 10.90
C PRO A 231 20.63 -13.17 10.30
N ILE A 232 19.80 -13.76 9.44
CA ILE A 232 18.64 -13.11 8.82
C ILE A 232 17.31 -13.80 9.18
N GLU A 233 17.29 -14.62 10.24
CA GLU A 233 16.07 -15.23 10.77
C GLU A 233 15.00 -14.14 11.04
N ASN A 234 13.76 -14.37 10.61
CA ASN A 234 12.63 -13.44 10.73
C ASN A 234 12.79 -12.08 10.00
N TRP A 235 13.78 -11.94 9.11
CA TRP A 235 13.85 -10.75 8.25
C TRP A 235 12.69 -10.74 7.26
N SER A 236 12.27 -9.53 6.86
CA SER A 236 11.27 -9.39 5.80
C SER A 236 11.82 -9.93 4.48
N GLU A 237 11.08 -10.85 3.86
CA GLU A 237 11.41 -11.44 2.57
C GLU A 237 11.74 -10.36 1.50
N ALA A 238 10.89 -9.34 1.39
CA ALA A 238 11.09 -8.20 0.49
C ALA A 238 12.42 -7.48 0.74
N LYS A 239 12.86 -7.36 2.00
CA LYS A 239 14.14 -6.73 2.37
C LYS A 239 15.32 -7.57 1.92
N VAL A 240 15.27 -8.89 2.12
CA VAL A 240 16.34 -9.83 1.73
C VAL A 240 16.46 -9.90 0.21
N ILE A 241 15.34 -10.03 -0.50
CA ILE A 241 15.31 -10.02 -1.97
C ILE A 241 15.88 -8.70 -2.52
N THR A 242 15.49 -7.56 -1.94
CA THR A 242 16.02 -6.25 -2.36
C THR A 242 17.53 -6.17 -2.13
N ALA A 243 18.04 -6.69 -1.00
CA ALA A 243 19.46 -6.73 -0.71
C ALA A 243 20.23 -7.63 -1.70
N LEU A 244 19.69 -8.82 -2.03
CA LEU A 244 20.25 -9.73 -3.04
C LEU A 244 20.26 -9.08 -4.44
N GLN A 245 19.17 -8.39 -4.82
CA GLN A 245 19.10 -7.66 -6.08
C GLN A 245 20.10 -6.51 -6.15
N ASN A 246 20.27 -5.75 -5.07
CA ASN A 246 21.25 -4.68 -5.00
C ASN A 246 22.68 -5.24 -5.07
N HIS A 247 22.93 -6.38 -4.43
CA HIS A 247 24.21 -7.07 -4.52
C HIS A 247 24.49 -7.56 -5.95
N MET A 248 23.50 -8.18 -6.60
CA MET A 248 23.58 -8.65 -7.98
C MET A 248 23.81 -7.52 -8.98
N ARG A 249 23.11 -6.38 -8.82
CA ARG A 249 23.23 -5.22 -9.70
C ARG A 249 24.54 -4.45 -9.51
N GLY A 250 25.12 -4.49 -8.31
CA GLY A 250 26.34 -3.74 -7.97
C GLY A 250 26.21 -2.24 -8.29
N ARG A 251 27.34 -1.57 -8.58
CA ARG A 251 27.38 -0.14 -8.95
C ARG A 251 26.90 0.16 -10.39
N GLN A 252 26.23 -0.78 -11.08
CA GLN A 252 25.88 -0.60 -12.48
C GLN A 252 24.36 -0.62 -12.66
N TYR A 253 23.79 0.56 -12.95
CA TYR A 253 22.39 0.75 -13.35
C TYR A 253 22.09 0.24 -14.78
N ALA A 254 23.01 -0.47 -15.42
CA ALA A 254 22.86 -0.97 -16.78
C ALA A 254 22.21 -2.35 -16.77
N LYS A 255 21.16 -2.53 -17.58
CA LYS A 255 20.65 -3.88 -17.89
C LYS A 255 21.70 -4.62 -18.71
N THR A 256 22.16 -5.75 -18.19
CA THR A 256 23.05 -6.68 -18.89
C THR A 256 22.23 -7.51 -19.87
N LEU A 257 22.67 -7.58 -21.13
CA LEU A 257 22.15 -8.52 -22.12
C LEU A 257 23.16 -9.67 -22.26
N GLU A 258 22.70 -10.91 -22.09
CA GLU A 258 23.52 -12.13 -22.21
C GLU A 258 23.44 -12.77 -23.61
N TYR A 259 22.35 -12.50 -24.33
CA TYR A 259 22.13 -13.02 -25.67
C TYR A 259 21.70 -11.90 -26.61
N TRP A 260 22.27 -11.91 -27.83
CA TRP A 260 21.94 -10.97 -28.89
C TRP A 260 21.94 -11.70 -30.24
N PRO A 261 20.80 -11.80 -30.94
CA PRO A 261 20.68 -12.62 -32.15
C PRO A 261 21.23 -11.95 -33.42
N PHE A 262 21.57 -10.66 -33.35
CA PHE A 262 21.99 -9.88 -34.52
C PHE A 262 23.51 -9.77 -34.62
N THR A 263 24.03 -9.78 -35.84
CA THR A 263 25.46 -9.61 -36.14
C THR A 263 25.68 -8.43 -37.07
N PHE A 264 26.92 -8.14 -37.47
CA PHE A 264 27.18 -7.12 -38.49
C PHE A 264 26.44 -7.38 -39.81
N LYS A 265 26.12 -8.64 -40.15
CA LYS A 265 25.29 -8.99 -41.31
C LYS A 265 23.85 -8.48 -41.22
N SER A 266 23.40 -8.11 -40.03
CA SER A 266 22.06 -7.55 -39.80
C SER A 266 21.98 -6.05 -40.08
N LEU A 267 23.10 -5.42 -40.44
CA LEU A 267 23.17 -4.01 -40.80
C LEU A 267 23.07 -3.84 -42.32
N VAL A 268 22.64 -2.66 -42.76
CA VAL A 268 22.56 -2.34 -44.20
C VAL A 268 23.97 -2.29 -44.80
N PRO A 269 24.18 -2.83 -46.02
CA PRO A 269 25.52 -3.00 -46.60
C PRO A 269 26.37 -1.72 -46.61
N TRP A 270 25.83 -0.61 -47.12
CA TRP A 270 26.55 0.67 -47.17
C TRP A 270 27.07 1.12 -45.80
N PHE A 271 26.30 0.89 -44.74
CA PHE A 271 26.70 1.30 -43.39
C PHE A 271 27.76 0.36 -42.80
N PHE A 272 27.69 -0.94 -43.10
CA PHE A 272 28.71 -1.87 -42.66
C PHE A 272 30.04 -1.63 -43.41
N ASP A 273 29.99 -1.62 -44.73
CA ASP A 273 31.16 -1.60 -45.60
C ASP A 273 31.87 -0.23 -45.59
N GLU A 274 31.12 0.87 -45.67
CA GLU A 274 31.72 2.21 -45.83
C GLU A 274 31.98 2.90 -44.49
N ILE A 275 31.22 2.58 -43.43
CA ILE A 275 31.31 3.28 -42.14
C ILE A 275 31.93 2.39 -41.06
N LEU A 276 31.35 1.22 -40.79
CA LEU A 276 31.81 0.40 -39.67
C LEU A 276 33.18 -0.23 -39.93
N VAL A 277 33.41 -0.84 -41.09
CA VAL A 277 34.68 -1.54 -41.40
C VAL A 277 35.89 -0.63 -41.21
N PRO A 278 35.93 0.62 -41.73
CA PRO A 278 37.03 1.55 -41.46
C PRO A 278 37.16 1.93 -39.98
N MET A 279 36.04 2.05 -39.26
CA MET A 279 36.04 2.41 -37.84
C MET A 279 36.55 1.29 -36.92
N LEU A 280 36.33 0.01 -37.29
CA LEU A 280 36.67 -1.14 -36.43
C LEU A 280 38.15 -1.15 -36.00
N GLY A 281 39.06 -0.70 -36.86
CA GLY A 281 40.49 -0.64 -36.52
C GLY A 281 40.85 0.30 -35.37
N SER A 282 40.01 1.32 -35.12
CA SER A 282 40.24 2.35 -34.09
C SER A 282 39.19 2.32 -32.96
N ILE A 283 38.29 1.33 -32.96
CA ILE A 283 37.15 1.25 -32.04
C ILE A 283 37.58 1.09 -30.56
N ARG A 284 38.80 0.60 -30.31
CA ARG A 284 39.39 0.51 -28.97
C ARG A 284 39.78 1.88 -28.39
N GLN A 285 39.99 2.88 -29.25
CA GLN A 285 40.50 4.21 -28.89
C GLN A 285 39.42 5.29 -28.93
N HIS A 286 38.28 5.02 -29.57
CA HIS A 286 37.25 6.03 -29.82
C HIS A 286 35.87 5.57 -29.38
N SER A 287 35.09 6.49 -28.84
CA SER A 287 33.67 6.26 -28.54
C SER A 287 32.80 6.49 -29.78
N ILE A 288 31.82 5.62 -30.01
CA ILE A 288 30.83 5.81 -31.09
C ILE A 288 29.61 6.56 -30.54
N THR A 289 29.23 7.65 -31.21
CA THR A 289 28.00 8.39 -30.94
C THR A 289 27.07 8.31 -32.14
N TRP A 290 25.87 7.76 -31.94
CA TRP A 290 24.87 7.61 -33.00
C TRP A 290 23.90 8.79 -33.03
N ILE A 291 23.89 9.55 -34.13
CA ILE A 291 22.97 10.67 -34.34
C ILE A 291 22.02 10.33 -35.48
N GLY A 292 20.72 10.57 -35.30
CA GLY A 292 19.73 10.33 -36.35
C GLY A 292 18.30 10.31 -35.83
N LYS A 293 17.32 10.32 -36.74
CA LYS A 293 15.89 10.31 -36.43
C LYS A 293 15.47 9.10 -35.59
N THR A 294 14.37 9.20 -34.84
CA THR A 294 13.82 8.08 -34.07
C THR A 294 13.47 6.90 -34.98
N ARG A 295 13.59 5.66 -34.47
CA ARG A 295 13.33 4.39 -35.20
C ARG A 295 14.24 4.06 -36.39
N THR A 296 15.37 4.73 -36.58
CA THR A 296 16.34 4.41 -37.65
C THR A 296 17.33 3.29 -37.29
N GLY A 297 17.07 2.50 -36.24
CA GLY A 297 17.95 1.37 -35.87
C GLY A 297 19.19 1.71 -35.05
N LYS A 298 19.40 2.95 -34.59
CA LYS A 298 20.57 3.34 -33.77
C LYS A 298 20.85 2.42 -32.58
N SER A 299 19.82 2.11 -31.79
CA SER A 299 19.95 1.23 -30.62
C SER A 299 20.26 -0.21 -31.00
N LEU A 300 19.79 -0.68 -32.16
CA LEU A 300 20.09 -2.00 -32.69
C LEU A 300 21.57 -2.07 -33.09
N ALA A 301 22.03 -1.12 -33.92
CA ALA A 301 23.40 -1.03 -34.39
C ALA A 301 24.40 -0.93 -33.22
N SER A 302 24.09 -0.11 -32.21
CA SER A 302 24.95 0.03 -31.05
C SER A 302 25.12 -1.26 -30.24
N LYS A 303 24.06 -2.07 -30.13
CA LYS A 303 24.12 -3.34 -29.42
C LYS A 303 24.86 -4.40 -30.25
N VAL A 304 24.63 -4.44 -31.57
CA VAL A 304 25.39 -5.32 -32.48
C VAL A 304 26.90 -5.06 -32.36
N VAL A 305 27.31 -3.79 -32.48
CA VAL A 305 28.72 -3.41 -32.36
C VAL A 305 29.31 -3.82 -31.01
N ALA A 306 28.60 -3.56 -29.90
CA ALA A 306 29.12 -3.87 -28.57
C ALA A 306 29.22 -5.38 -28.30
N PHE A 307 28.26 -6.18 -28.79
CA PHE A 307 28.31 -7.64 -28.67
C PHE A 307 29.43 -8.24 -29.53
N CYS A 308 29.55 -7.79 -30.79
CA CYS A 308 30.62 -8.25 -31.68
C CYS A 308 32.00 -7.86 -31.14
N GLN A 309 32.17 -6.63 -30.64
CA GLN A 309 33.41 -6.19 -30.00
C GLN A 309 33.72 -7.00 -28.76
N SER A 310 32.73 -7.21 -27.88
CA SER A 310 32.93 -8.02 -26.67
C SER A 310 33.37 -9.44 -27.00
N LYS A 311 32.79 -10.05 -28.04
CA LYS A 311 33.19 -11.38 -28.49
C LYS A 311 34.62 -11.38 -29.01
N TYR A 312 34.98 -10.42 -29.86
CA TYR A 312 36.34 -10.27 -30.37
C TYR A 312 37.38 -10.11 -29.25
N GLU A 313 37.12 -9.29 -28.23
CA GLU A 313 38.06 -9.10 -27.11
C GLU A 313 38.24 -10.38 -26.28
N ILE A 314 37.17 -11.16 -26.10
CA ILE A 314 37.22 -12.45 -25.39
C ILE A 314 38.06 -13.45 -26.17
N ASP A 315 37.79 -13.58 -27.47
CA ASP A 315 38.51 -14.49 -28.36
C ASP A 315 40.01 -14.10 -28.46
N ALA A 316 40.29 -12.80 -28.65
CA ALA A 316 41.65 -12.27 -28.73
C ALA A 316 42.45 -12.40 -27.43
N SER A 317 41.76 -12.41 -26.27
CA SER A 317 42.40 -12.61 -24.97
C SER A 317 42.44 -14.08 -24.54
N GLN A 318 41.97 -15.01 -25.38
CA GLN A 318 41.88 -16.45 -25.09
C GLN A 318 41.14 -16.74 -23.78
N ARG A 319 40.13 -15.93 -23.48
CA ARG A 319 39.35 -16.01 -22.24
C ARG A 319 38.04 -16.75 -22.47
N GLU A 320 38.12 -18.00 -22.89
CA GLU A 320 36.95 -18.88 -23.14
C GLU A 320 36.02 -19.02 -21.91
N ASP A 321 36.52 -18.67 -20.73
CA ASP A 321 35.77 -18.57 -19.50
C ASP A 321 34.79 -17.38 -19.45
N LEU A 322 34.86 -16.44 -20.41
CA LEU A 322 34.05 -15.23 -20.49
C LEU A 322 32.91 -15.36 -21.53
N ILE A 323 31.75 -14.77 -21.23
CA ILE A 323 30.66 -14.58 -22.20
C ILE A 323 30.57 -13.11 -22.65
N PRO A 324 30.25 -12.85 -23.94
CA PRO A 324 30.06 -11.49 -24.45
C PRO A 324 28.84 -10.82 -23.83
N LEU A 325 28.97 -9.58 -23.34
CA LEU A 325 27.86 -8.82 -22.75
C LEU A 325 27.73 -7.40 -23.32
N GLY A 326 26.49 -6.95 -23.50
CA GLY A 326 26.18 -5.57 -23.85
C GLY A 326 25.63 -4.78 -22.66
N THR A 327 26.15 -3.58 -22.39
CA THR A 327 25.57 -2.63 -21.42
C THR A 327 25.00 -1.40 -22.14
N SER A 328 23.71 -1.12 -21.96
CA SER A 328 23.07 0.08 -22.55
C SER A 328 22.57 1.03 -21.46
N SER A 329 22.89 2.33 -21.60
CA SER A 329 22.39 3.39 -20.72
C SER A 329 21.23 4.16 -21.37
N LEU A 330 20.19 4.45 -20.59
CA LEU A 330 18.86 4.90 -21.05
C LEU A 330 18.76 6.38 -21.44
N HIS A 331 19.81 7.19 -21.33
CA HIS A 331 19.69 8.65 -21.52
C HIS A 331 20.58 9.28 -22.58
N LEU A 332 21.54 8.55 -23.19
CA LEU A 332 22.41 9.15 -24.21
C LEU A 332 22.96 8.18 -25.25
N GLY A 333 22.38 6.98 -25.40
CA GLY A 333 22.83 6.02 -26.41
C GLY A 333 24.29 5.57 -26.25
N ARG A 334 24.92 5.85 -25.09
CA ARG A 334 26.27 5.37 -24.76
C ARG A 334 26.19 3.88 -24.42
N VAL A 335 26.95 3.09 -25.17
CA VAL A 335 27.06 1.65 -25.00
C VAL A 335 28.48 1.32 -24.55
N GLY A 336 28.58 0.56 -23.46
CA GLY A 336 29.85 0.07 -22.92
C GLY A 336 30.03 -1.41 -23.24
N VAL A 337 31.26 -1.79 -23.55
CA VAL A 337 31.66 -3.19 -23.72
C VAL A 337 32.00 -3.77 -22.35
N SER A 338 31.42 -4.92 -22.02
CA SER A 338 31.73 -5.67 -20.80
C SER A 338 31.81 -7.16 -21.11
N ALA A 339 32.68 -7.89 -20.45
CA ALA A 339 32.73 -9.35 -20.52
C ALA A 339 32.56 -9.93 -19.11
N ALA A 340 31.88 -11.08 -18.96
CA ALA A 340 31.72 -11.73 -17.65
C ALA A 340 32.28 -13.15 -17.64
N LYS A 341 33.07 -13.49 -16.62
CA LYS A 341 33.51 -14.87 -16.36
C LYS A 341 32.36 -15.61 -15.74
N GLY A 342 32.07 -16.85 -16.17
CA GLY A 342 30.97 -17.69 -15.67
C GLY A 342 30.38 -17.23 -14.32
N SER A 343 29.20 -16.59 -14.39
CA SER A 343 28.43 -15.95 -13.30
C SER A 343 29.16 -15.08 -12.25
N LYS A 344 30.45 -14.76 -12.44
CA LYS A 344 31.29 -14.10 -11.43
C LYS A 344 32.32 -13.14 -12.07
N LYS A 345 31.98 -11.84 -12.00
CA LYS A 345 32.75 -10.61 -12.36
C LYS A 345 32.60 -10.12 -13.81
N LEU A 346 32.02 -8.92 -13.94
CA LEU A 346 32.14 -8.06 -15.11
C LEU A 346 33.54 -7.42 -15.16
N TYR A 347 34.24 -7.62 -16.28
CA TYR A 347 35.42 -6.87 -16.67
C TYR A 347 34.99 -5.72 -17.57
N LYS A 348 35.19 -4.48 -17.13
CA LYS A 348 35.10 -3.30 -18.00
C LYS A 348 36.45 -3.13 -18.68
N PHE A 349 36.46 -3.21 -20.01
CA PHE A 349 37.58 -2.72 -20.80
C PHE A 349 37.46 -1.20 -20.89
N GLN A 350 37.90 -0.50 -19.84
CA GLN A 350 38.16 0.94 -19.89
C GLN A 350 39.66 1.13 -19.75
N LYS A 351 40.33 1.57 -20.82
CA LYS A 351 41.53 2.41 -20.70
C LYS A 351 41.14 3.78 -21.22
N PHE A 352 41.53 4.80 -20.44
CA PHE A 352 41.25 6.22 -20.68
C PHE A 352 41.79 6.70 -22.02
#